data_AF-A0A653EDQ4-F1
#
_entry.id   AF-A0A653EDQ4-F1
#
_cell.length_a   1.000
_cell.length_b   1.000
_cell.length_c   1.000
_cell.angle_alpha   90.00
_cell.angle_beta   90.00
_cell.angle_gamma   90.00
#
_symmetry.space_group_name_H-M   'P 1'
#
loop_
_entity.id
_entity.type
_entity.pdbx_description
1 polymer ?
#
loop_
_entity_poly.entity_id
_entity_poly.type
_entity_poly.pdbx_seq_one_letter_code
_entity_poly.pdbx_strand_id
1 'polypeptide(L)'
;MLSYPSPTQPAPIAVNVVLSDQTLFGDDSAPAVVDGYGPIPAGVARNLVSQAVTDRRSRTTLRRRYAHPKTGALVALESRSRRFPRGLAEFIGLRDQRCRTPYCDAPIRQRDHAQPRSRGGPTTADNGLGLRERCDHVKEAPGWQVAAGVENGRHTA
;
A
#
# COMPACT_ATOMS: atom_id res chain seq x y z
N MET A 1 22.07 -30.94 -10.12
CA MET A 1 22.98 -29.80 -9.83
C MET A 1 22.11 -28.56 -9.74
N LEU A 2 21.76 -28.12 -8.53
CA LEU A 2 21.03 -26.86 -8.33
C LEU A 2 22.05 -25.72 -8.47
N SER A 3 21.89 -24.90 -9.50
CA SER A 3 22.76 -23.76 -9.76
C SER A 3 22.51 -22.70 -8.68
N TYR A 4 23.42 -22.59 -7.71
CA TYR A 4 23.43 -21.45 -6.79
C TYR A 4 23.88 -20.21 -7.57
N PRO A 5 23.18 -19.07 -7.47
CA PRO A 5 23.66 -17.84 -8.08
C PRO A 5 25.03 -17.49 -7.49
N SER A 6 25.99 -17.19 -8.37
CA SER A 6 27.34 -16.76 -8.00
C SER A 6 27.24 -15.50 -7.11
N PRO A 7 28.00 -15.38 -6.01
CA PRO A 7 27.86 -14.29 -5.02
C PRO A 7 28.14 -12.89 -5.59
N THR A 8 28.59 -12.79 -6.84
CA THR A 8 28.97 -11.55 -7.50
C THR A 8 27.84 -10.86 -8.28
N GLN A 9 26.65 -11.48 -8.40
CA GLN A 9 25.54 -10.87 -9.13
C GLN A 9 24.61 -10.13 -8.14
N PRO A 10 24.48 -8.79 -8.24
CA PRO A 10 23.59 -8.04 -7.35
C PRO A 10 22.15 -8.56 -7.51
N ALA A 11 21.53 -8.95 -6.41
CA ALA A 11 20.11 -9.31 -6.43
C ALA A 11 19.29 -8.06 -6.77
N PRO A 12 18.36 -8.12 -7.74
CA PRO A 12 17.50 -6.99 -8.04
C PRO A 12 16.59 -6.72 -6.84
N ILE A 13 16.73 -5.53 -6.23
CA ILE A 13 15.89 -5.06 -5.12
C ILE A 13 14.85 -4.10 -5.69
N ALA A 14 13.59 -4.30 -5.30
CA ALA A 14 12.51 -3.37 -5.60
C ALA A 14 12.26 -2.47 -4.39
N VAL A 15 12.25 -1.15 -4.62
CA VAL A 15 11.87 -0.15 -3.62
C VAL A 15 10.58 0.52 -4.06
N ASN A 16 9.54 0.45 -3.23
CA ASN A 16 8.29 1.16 -3.48
C ASN A 16 8.33 2.50 -2.75
N VAL A 17 8.15 3.59 -3.49
CA VAL A 17 8.05 4.94 -2.94
C VAL A 17 6.68 5.50 -3.26
N VAL A 18 5.99 6.02 -2.25
CA VAL A 18 4.67 6.66 -2.34
C VAL A 18 4.83 8.14 -2.07
N LEU A 19 4.39 8.99 -3.00
CA LEU A 19 4.40 10.44 -2.90
C LEU A 19 3.29 11.04 -3.77
N SER A 20 2.87 12.27 -3.48
CA SER A 20 1.94 13.01 -4.35
C SER A 20 2.63 13.41 -5.66
N ASP A 21 1.83 13.74 -6.67
CA ASP A 21 2.32 14.34 -7.91
C ASP A 21 2.93 15.72 -7.67
N GLN A 22 2.32 16.55 -6.82
CA GLN A 22 2.88 17.84 -6.40
C GLN A 22 4.29 17.67 -5.79
N THR A 23 4.48 16.72 -4.87
CA THR A 23 5.80 16.42 -4.30
C THR A 23 6.78 15.91 -5.36
N LEU A 24 6.32 15.08 -6.30
CA LEU A 24 7.15 14.53 -7.37
C LEU A 24 7.65 15.61 -8.32
N PHE A 25 6.77 16.53 -8.74
CA PHE A 25 7.09 17.61 -9.68
C PHE A 25 7.73 18.83 -9.02
N GLY A 26 7.76 18.89 -7.69
CA GLY A 26 8.44 19.93 -6.93
C GLY A 26 7.54 21.09 -6.47
N ASP A 27 6.24 20.98 -6.72
CA ASP A 27 5.22 21.96 -6.31
C ASP A 27 4.90 21.87 -4.80
N ASP A 28 5.30 20.76 -4.14
CA ASP A 28 5.16 20.54 -2.70
C ASP A 28 6.44 19.91 -2.08
N SER A 29 6.57 20.06 -0.76
CA SER A 29 7.62 19.51 0.09
C SER A 29 7.13 18.42 1.05
N ALA A 30 5.85 18.02 0.98
CA ALA A 30 5.31 16.91 1.76
C ALA A 30 6.17 15.64 1.63
N PRO A 31 6.40 14.90 2.74
CA PRO A 31 7.29 13.75 2.75
C PRO A 31 6.74 12.60 1.88
N ALA A 32 7.66 11.86 1.25
CA ALA A 32 7.34 10.60 0.61
C ALA A 32 7.45 9.44 1.63
N VAL A 33 6.86 8.29 1.34
CA VAL A 33 6.98 7.08 2.17
C VAL A 33 7.66 5.99 1.37
N VAL A 34 8.71 5.41 1.94
CA VAL A 34 9.34 4.18 1.42
C VAL A 34 8.71 3.00 2.14
N ASP A 35 8.13 2.07 1.37
CA ASP A 35 7.51 0.86 1.90
C ASP A 35 8.51 0.07 2.77
N GLY A 36 8.10 -0.27 3.99
CA GLY A 36 8.95 -0.97 4.96
C GLY A 36 10.04 -0.15 5.66
N TYR A 37 10.29 1.09 5.23
CA TYR A 37 11.26 2.00 5.88
C TYR A 37 10.57 3.16 6.59
N GLY A 38 9.58 3.80 5.95
CA GLY A 38 8.85 4.94 6.50
C GLY A 38 9.08 6.25 5.74
N PRO A 39 8.75 7.40 6.35
CA PRO A 39 8.79 8.69 5.68
C PRO A 39 10.23 9.14 5.37
N ILE A 40 10.42 9.74 4.19
CA ILE A 40 11.66 10.36 3.74
C ILE A 40 11.39 11.79 3.23
N PRO A 41 12.37 12.71 3.30
CA PRO A 41 12.22 14.05 2.76
C PRO A 41 11.93 14.05 1.25
N ALA A 42 11.08 14.98 0.80
CA ALA A 42 10.68 15.14 -0.60
C ALA A 42 11.88 15.23 -1.57
N GLY A 43 12.92 16.00 -1.20
CA GLY A 43 14.14 16.12 -2.01
C GLY A 43 14.89 14.80 -2.18
N VAL A 44 14.95 13.97 -1.13
CA VAL A 44 15.56 12.63 -1.19
C VAL A 44 14.75 11.74 -2.12
N ALA A 45 13.42 11.75 -2.00
CA ALA A 45 12.54 10.97 -2.85
C ALA A 45 12.69 11.34 -4.35
N ARG A 46 12.70 12.64 -4.68
CA ARG A 46 12.92 13.12 -6.05
C ARG A 46 14.29 12.72 -6.59
N ASN A 47 15.34 12.83 -5.77
CA ASN A 47 16.68 12.40 -6.15
C ASN A 47 16.73 10.89 -6.46
N LEU A 48 16.10 10.06 -5.62
CA LEU A 48 16.01 8.61 -5.87
C LEU A 48 15.28 8.29 -7.18
N VAL A 49 14.15 8.94 -7.44
CA VAL A 49 13.39 8.77 -8.69
C VAL A 49 14.23 9.22 -9.90
N SER A 50 14.86 10.39 -9.84
CA SER A 50 15.67 10.94 -10.91
C SER A 50 16.87 10.04 -11.25
N GLN A 51 17.58 9.55 -10.24
CA GLN A 51 18.70 8.62 -10.42
C GLN A 51 18.23 7.29 -11.02
N ALA A 52 17.10 6.77 -10.56
CA ALA A 52 16.58 5.50 -11.06
C ALA A 52 16.04 5.61 -12.51
N VAL A 53 15.60 6.78 -12.97
CA VAL A 53 15.19 7.03 -14.37
C VAL A 53 16.40 7.16 -15.30
N THR A 54 17.50 7.73 -14.80
CA THR A 54 18.70 8.01 -15.60
C THR A 54 19.68 6.82 -15.64
N ASP A 55 19.64 5.95 -14.64
CA ASP A 55 20.45 4.73 -14.61
C ASP A 55 19.86 3.61 -15.48
N ARG A 56 20.59 3.24 -16.55
CA ARG A 56 20.21 2.14 -17.47
C ARG A 56 20.21 0.75 -16.83
N ARG A 57 20.86 0.58 -15.68
CA ARG A 57 20.86 -0.68 -14.92
C ARG A 57 19.65 -0.78 -13.99
N SER A 58 19.01 0.35 -13.71
CA SER A 58 17.80 0.45 -12.91
C SER A 58 16.56 0.32 -13.80
N ARG A 59 15.53 -0.35 -13.28
CA ARG A 59 14.22 -0.42 -13.92
C ARG A 59 13.23 0.39 -13.11
N THR A 60 13.04 1.65 -13.49
CA THR A 60 12.01 2.49 -12.86
C THR A 60 10.67 2.28 -13.54
N THR A 61 9.69 1.85 -12.76
CA THR A 61 8.30 1.84 -13.23
C THR A 61 7.54 2.92 -12.47
N LEU A 62 7.26 4.04 -13.13
CA LEU A 62 6.33 5.01 -12.57
C LEU A 62 4.91 4.46 -12.74
N ARG A 63 4.29 4.07 -11.63
CA ARG A 63 2.88 3.71 -11.62
C ARG A 63 2.10 4.91 -11.11
N ARG A 64 1.42 5.61 -12.03
CA ARG A 64 0.41 6.60 -11.66
C ARG A 64 -0.79 5.87 -11.09
N ARG A 65 -0.72 5.62 -9.79
CA ARG A 65 -1.85 5.09 -9.03
C ARG A 65 -2.75 6.30 -8.78
N TYR A 66 -3.68 6.54 -9.73
CA TYR A 66 -4.59 7.68 -9.74
C TYR A 66 -5.27 7.88 -8.40
N ALA A 67 -5.00 9.02 -7.79
CA ALA A 67 -5.69 9.58 -6.66
C ALA A 67 -6.72 10.57 -7.25
N HIS A 68 -8.03 10.43 -6.99
CA HIS A 68 -9.04 11.38 -7.48
C HIS A 68 -8.60 12.84 -7.23
N PRO A 69 -8.62 13.75 -8.21
CA PRO A 69 -7.90 15.03 -8.14
C PRO A 69 -8.37 16.02 -7.06
N LYS A 70 -9.50 15.75 -6.38
CA LYS A 70 -9.93 16.49 -5.16
C LYS A 70 -9.80 15.69 -3.86
N THR A 71 -9.63 14.36 -3.91
CA THR A 71 -9.78 13.48 -2.73
C THR A 71 -8.75 12.37 -2.59
N GLY A 72 -7.92 12.11 -3.61
CA GLY A 72 -6.83 11.15 -3.52
C GLY A 72 -7.19 9.67 -3.65
N ALA A 73 -8.43 9.30 -4.02
CA ALA A 73 -8.87 7.90 -4.04
C ALA A 73 -8.39 7.12 -5.29
N LEU A 74 -7.97 5.87 -5.07
CA LEU A 74 -7.50 4.92 -6.09
C LEU A 74 -8.65 4.23 -6.81
N VAL A 75 -8.69 4.33 -8.15
CA VAL A 75 -9.70 3.67 -9.00
C VAL A 75 -9.78 2.20 -8.59
N ALA A 76 -10.93 1.83 -8.05
CA ALA A 76 -11.14 0.60 -7.31
C ALA A 76 -10.73 -0.62 -8.15
N LEU A 77 -9.69 -1.34 -7.71
CA LEU A 77 -9.47 -2.70 -8.15
C LEU A 77 -10.49 -3.58 -7.41
N GLU A 78 -11.35 -4.24 -8.17
CA GLU A 78 -12.33 -5.19 -7.66
C GLU A 78 -12.05 -6.59 -8.19
N SER A 79 -12.37 -7.61 -7.40
CA SER A 79 -12.20 -9.01 -7.77
C SER A 79 -13.34 -9.89 -7.26
N ARG A 80 -13.61 -10.98 -7.98
CA ARG A 80 -14.49 -12.05 -7.51
C ARG A 80 -13.79 -13.06 -6.59
N SER A 81 -12.45 -13.00 -6.51
CA SER A 81 -11.64 -13.89 -5.66
C SER A 81 -11.93 -13.69 -4.18
N ARG A 82 -11.88 -14.79 -3.39
CA ARG A 82 -11.94 -14.70 -1.92
C ARG A 82 -10.73 -13.96 -1.35
N ARG A 83 -9.54 -14.19 -1.88
CA ARG A 83 -8.30 -13.52 -1.45
C ARG A 83 -8.06 -12.28 -2.31
N PHE A 84 -7.50 -11.21 -1.74
CA PHE A 84 -7.05 -10.06 -2.51
C PHE A 84 -5.99 -10.51 -3.56
N PRO A 85 -6.24 -10.29 -4.87
CA PRO A 85 -5.24 -10.54 -5.89
C PRO A 85 -4.01 -9.67 -5.66
N ARG A 86 -2.86 -10.10 -6.17
CA ARG A 86 -1.55 -9.44 -5.93
C ARG A 86 -1.59 -7.92 -6.03
N GLY A 87 -2.13 -7.36 -7.13
CA GLY A 87 -2.15 -5.92 -7.34
C GLY A 87 -3.00 -5.13 -6.33
N LEU A 88 -4.08 -5.75 -5.83
CA LEU A 88 -4.96 -5.19 -4.81
C LEU A 88 -4.37 -5.36 -3.40
N ALA A 89 -3.75 -6.50 -3.11
CA ALA A 89 -3.01 -6.71 -1.86
C ALA A 89 -1.81 -5.75 -1.72
N GLU A 90 -1.06 -5.54 -2.82
CA GLU A 90 0.00 -4.53 -2.89
C GLU A 90 -0.56 -3.13 -2.62
N PHE A 91 -1.71 -2.79 -3.22
CA PHE A 91 -2.37 -1.50 -2.99
C PHE A 91 -2.74 -1.29 -1.51
N ILE A 92 -3.45 -2.24 -0.90
CA ILE A 92 -3.83 -2.19 0.52
C ILE A 92 -2.59 -2.06 1.40
N GLY A 93 -1.51 -2.76 1.05
CA GLY A 93 -0.22 -2.68 1.74
C GLY A 93 0.35 -1.27 1.77
N LEU A 94 0.41 -0.63 0.61
CA LEU A 94 0.91 0.74 0.45
C LEU A 94 0.00 1.79 1.10
N ARG A 95 -1.32 1.61 1.04
CA ARG A 95 -2.30 2.55 1.62
C ARG A 95 -2.26 2.52 3.14
N ASP A 96 -2.27 1.33 3.73
CA ASP A 96 -2.58 1.20 5.15
C ASP A 96 -1.31 1.33 6.01
N GLN A 97 -0.20 0.66 5.66
CA GLN A 97 1.12 0.64 6.33
C GLN A 97 1.11 0.34 7.85
N ARG A 98 0.26 1.03 8.61
CA ARG A 98 -0.17 0.78 9.99
C ARG A 98 -1.57 0.18 10.03
N CYS A 99 -1.85 -0.54 11.11
CA CYS A 99 -3.12 -1.18 11.36
C CYS A 99 -4.26 -0.15 11.34
N ARG A 100 -5.36 -0.53 10.69
CA ARG A 100 -6.51 0.36 10.46
C ARG A 100 -7.51 0.40 11.60
N THR A 101 -7.43 -0.55 12.54
CA THR A 101 -8.21 -0.50 13.79
C THR A 101 -7.91 0.78 14.57
N PRO A 102 -8.94 1.49 15.06
CA PRO A 102 -8.77 2.67 15.89
C PRO A 102 -7.75 2.48 17.02
N TYR A 103 -6.92 3.50 17.23
CA TYR A 103 -5.91 3.58 18.30
C TYR A 103 -4.77 2.53 18.21
N CYS A 104 -4.57 1.91 17.05
CA CYS A 104 -3.53 0.91 16.87
C CYS A 104 -2.51 1.29 15.79
N ASP A 105 -1.30 1.69 16.20
CA ASP A 105 -0.23 2.12 15.28
C ASP A 105 0.77 1.02 14.89
N ALA A 106 0.44 -0.25 15.14
CA ALA A 106 1.32 -1.36 14.77
C ALA A 106 1.44 -1.50 13.23
N PRO A 107 2.59 -1.92 12.68
CA PRO A 107 2.71 -2.25 11.27
C PRO A 107 1.72 -3.35 10.84
N ILE A 108 1.20 -3.24 9.62
CA ILE A 108 0.29 -4.26 9.07
C ILE A 108 1.01 -5.60 8.87
N ARG A 109 0.27 -6.70 9.05
CA ARG A 109 0.72 -8.08 8.83
C ARG A 109 -0.29 -8.89 8.01
N GLN A 110 -1.56 -8.54 8.13
CA GLN A 110 -2.70 -9.15 7.47
C GLN A 110 -3.35 -8.13 6.52
N ARG A 111 -3.98 -8.63 5.47
CA ARG A 111 -4.83 -7.86 4.55
C ARG A 111 -6.13 -8.61 4.45
N ASP A 112 -7.18 -8.09 5.05
CA ASP A 112 -8.44 -8.79 5.14
C ASP A 112 -9.62 -7.83 5.00
N HIS A 113 -10.82 -8.38 4.82
CA HIS A 113 -12.01 -7.59 4.54
C HIS A 113 -12.59 -6.96 5.81
N ALA A 114 -13.13 -5.73 5.70
CA ALA A 114 -13.91 -5.09 6.75
C ALA A 114 -15.23 -5.83 6.95
N GLN A 115 -16.02 -5.95 5.89
CA GLN A 115 -17.10 -6.93 5.80
C GLN A 115 -16.52 -8.27 5.30
N PRO A 116 -16.54 -9.34 6.12
CA PRO A 116 -15.92 -10.59 5.75
C PRO A 116 -16.47 -11.16 4.44
N ARG A 117 -15.60 -11.75 3.61
CA ARG A 117 -16.03 -12.36 2.35
C ARG A 117 -17.05 -13.50 2.55
N SER A 118 -16.94 -14.23 3.66
CA SER A 118 -17.90 -15.28 4.06
C SER A 118 -19.30 -14.73 4.34
N ARG A 119 -19.43 -13.44 4.64
CA ARG A 119 -20.70 -12.73 4.87
C ARG A 119 -21.07 -11.83 3.68
N GLY A 120 -20.55 -12.13 2.49
CA GLY A 120 -20.89 -11.43 1.25
C GLY A 120 -20.08 -10.16 0.96
N GLY A 121 -19.10 -9.80 1.80
CA GLY A 121 -18.30 -8.60 1.58
C GLY A 121 -17.48 -8.66 0.28
N PRO A 122 -17.44 -7.59 -0.52
CA PRO A 122 -16.80 -7.62 -1.83
C PRO A 122 -15.27 -7.53 -1.70
N THR A 123 -14.53 -8.10 -2.64
CA THR A 123 -13.05 -8.03 -2.63
C THR A 123 -12.62 -6.80 -3.41
N THR A 124 -12.60 -5.66 -2.72
CA THR A 124 -12.33 -4.34 -3.30
C THR A 124 -11.29 -3.60 -2.47
N ALA A 125 -10.77 -2.51 -3.05
CA ALA A 125 -9.98 -1.52 -2.32
C ALA A 125 -10.72 -0.99 -1.09
N ASP A 126 -12.00 -0.64 -1.25
CA ASP A 126 -12.77 0.02 -0.20
C ASP A 126 -13.09 -0.90 0.97
N ASN A 127 -13.35 -2.18 0.71
CA ASN A 127 -13.63 -3.17 1.76
C ASN A 127 -12.35 -3.83 2.32
N GLY A 128 -11.18 -3.58 1.75
CA GLY A 128 -9.91 -4.14 2.24
C GLY A 128 -9.31 -3.32 3.37
N LEU A 129 -8.70 -3.99 4.35
CA LEU A 129 -7.99 -3.39 5.48
C LEU A 129 -6.64 -4.05 5.70
N GLY A 130 -5.61 -3.24 5.93
CA GLY A 130 -4.34 -3.64 6.51
C GLY A 130 -4.46 -3.71 8.03
N LEU A 131 -4.23 -4.88 8.61
CA LEU A 131 -4.38 -5.11 10.06
C LEU A 131 -3.14 -5.82 10.62
N ARG A 132 -2.85 -5.61 11.90
CA ARG A 132 -1.98 -6.53 12.66
C ARG A 132 -2.76 -7.81 12.97
N GLU A 133 -2.06 -8.92 13.15
CA GLU A 133 -2.67 -10.23 13.43
C GLU A 133 -3.68 -10.20 14.59
N ARG A 134 -3.33 -9.58 15.72
CA ARG A 134 -4.26 -9.46 16.86
C ARG A 134 -5.57 -8.78 16.49
N CYS A 135 -5.51 -7.64 15.80
CA CYS A 135 -6.72 -6.89 15.45
C CYS A 135 -7.54 -7.60 14.39
N ASP A 136 -6.88 -8.29 13.47
CA ASP A 136 -7.53 -9.15 12.48
C ASP A 136 -8.29 -10.31 13.13
N HIS A 137 -7.75 -10.93 14.17
CA HIS A 137 -8.47 -11.98 14.90
C HIS A 137 -9.61 -11.41 15.76
N VAL A 138 -9.41 -10.25 16.40
CA VAL A 138 -10.45 -9.63 17.25
C VAL A 138 -11.70 -9.26 16.45
N LYS A 139 -11.57 -8.75 15.22
CA LYS A 139 -12.74 -8.38 14.41
C LYS A 139 -13.63 -9.56 14.00
N GLU A 140 -13.09 -10.79 14.03
CA GLU A 140 -13.84 -12.01 13.71
C GLU A 140 -14.65 -12.51 14.91
N ALA A 141 -14.46 -11.93 16.10
CA ALA A 141 -15.18 -12.33 17.30
C ALA A 141 -16.71 -12.13 17.14
N PRO A 142 -17.54 -13.02 17.71
CA PRO A 142 -18.99 -12.85 17.67
C PRO A 142 -19.44 -11.49 18.20
N GLY A 143 -20.41 -10.87 17.50
CA GLY A 143 -20.93 -9.54 17.85
C GLY A 143 -20.11 -8.36 17.35
N TRP A 144 -18.88 -8.58 16.87
CA TRP A 144 -18.08 -7.51 16.26
C TRP A 144 -18.52 -7.23 14.82
N GLN A 145 -18.54 -5.94 14.49
CA GLN A 145 -18.81 -5.43 13.15
C GLN A 145 -17.75 -4.40 12.79
N VAL A 146 -17.27 -4.49 11.56
CA VAL A 146 -16.28 -3.55 11.01
C VAL A 146 -16.84 -3.04 9.69
N ALA A 147 -16.77 -1.72 9.50
CA ALA A 147 -17.14 -1.07 8.25
C ALA A 147 -15.97 -0.18 7.84
N ALA A 148 -15.65 -0.19 6.56
CA ALA A 148 -14.69 0.74 6.00
C ALA A 148 -15.43 1.85 5.26
N GLY A 149 -14.88 3.05 5.30
CA GLY A 149 -15.46 4.24 4.68
C GLY A 149 -14.40 5.12 4.03
N VAL A 150 -14.85 6.25 3.49
CA VAL A 150 -13.98 7.31 3.02
C VAL A 150 -14.48 8.61 3.62
N GLU A 151 -13.67 9.25 4.44
CA GLU A 151 -13.94 10.54 5.06
C GLU A 151 -12.91 11.55 4.57
N ASN A 152 -13.35 12.66 3.99
CA ASN A 152 -12.48 13.70 3.43
C ASN A 152 -11.42 13.15 2.46
N GLY A 153 -11.78 12.14 1.67
CA GLY A 153 -10.88 11.47 0.73
C GLY A 153 -9.90 10.48 1.36
N ARG A 154 -9.83 10.39 2.68
CA ARG A 154 -9.05 9.40 3.41
C ARG A 154 -9.92 8.17 3.66
N HIS A 155 -9.42 7.00 3.25
CA HIS A 155 -10.03 5.74 3.68
C HIS A 155 -10.05 5.69 5.22
N THR A 156 -11.12 5.19 5.83
CA THR A 156 -11.30 4.99 7.30
C THR A 156 -11.86 3.58 7.57
N ALA A 157 -11.70 3.10 8.82
CA ALA A 157 -12.15 1.78 9.28
C ALA A 157 -12.62 1.85 10.74
#